data_AF-A0A2N2LUN7-F1
#
_entry.id   AF-A0A2N2LUN7-F1
#
_cell.length_a   1.000
_cell.length_b   1.000
_cell.length_c   1.000
_cell.angle_alpha   90.00
_cell.angle_beta   90.00
_cell.angle_gamma   90.00
#
_symmetry.space_group_name_H-M   'P 1'
#
loop_
_entity.id
_entity.type
_entity.pdbx_description
1 polymer ?
#
loop_
_entity_poly.entity_id
_entity_poly.type
_entity_poly.pdbx_seq_one_letter_code
_entity_poly.pdbx_strand_id
1 'polypeptide(L)'
;MNQNDFSFDALTACGKRGQAQDVEYLMSILASQDDLPILKIVDYALSLVSTEAGLTRIRWYLMQGEPIQRNYAALFFKRLGNEELLARAVALGKIDVIQGFAN
;
A
#
# COMPACT_ATOMS: atom_id res chain seq x y z
N MET A 1 -3.65 25.67 10.04
CA MET A 1 -3.32 25.04 8.75
C MET A 1 -4.38 23.99 8.49
N ASN A 2 -5.01 24.09 7.33
CA ASN A 2 -6.30 23.49 6.99
C ASN A 2 -6.26 21.96 6.96
N GLN A 3 -7.41 21.37 7.30
CA GLN A 3 -7.73 19.97 7.07
C GLN A 3 -7.44 19.64 5.60
N ASN A 4 -6.45 18.79 5.34
CA ASN A 4 -6.25 18.21 4.00
C ASN A 4 -7.40 17.22 3.81
N ASP A 5 -8.49 17.67 3.19
CA ASP A 5 -9.53 16.78 2.73
C ASP A 5 -8.93 15.88 1.64
N PHE A 6 -8.57 14.66 2.01
CA PHE A 6 -8.17 13.63 1.06
C PHE A 6 -9.37 13.30 0.17
N SER A 7 -9.46 13.95 -0.98
CA SER A 7 -10.54 13.68 -1.93
C SER A 7 -10.40 12.27 -2.50
N PHE A 8 -11.51 11.51 -2.45
CA PHE A 8 -11.61 10.18 -3.05
C PHE A 8 -11.14 10.16 -4.50
N ASP A 9 -11.53 11.17 -5.29
CA ASP A 9 -11.18 11.28 -6.70
C ASP A 9 -9.67 11.52 -6.89
N ALA A 10 -9.07 12.34 -6.03
CA ALA A 10 -7.64 12.64 -6.10
C ALA A 10 -6.80 11.40 -5.81
N LEU A 11 -7.14 10.66 -4.75
CA LEU A 11 -6.44 9.42 -4.40
C LEU A 11 -6.63 8.33 -5.46
N THR A 12 -7.84 8.21 -6.00
CA THR A 12 -8.15 7.29 -7.09
C THR A 12 -7.34 7.64 -8.36
N ALA A 13 -7.18 8.93 -8.67
CA ALA A 13 -6.36 9.36 -9.80
C ALA A 13 -4.89 9.00 -9.62
N CYS A 14 -4.34 9.12 -8.40
CA CYS A 14 -2.99 8.64 -8.07
C CYS A 14 -2.85 7.14 -8.33
N GLY A 15 -3.80 6.33 -7.84
CA GLY A 15 -3.82 4.89 -8.08
C GLY A 15 -3.81 4.51 -9.56
N LYS A 16 -4.65 5.17 -10.37
CA LYS A 16 -4.73 4.95 -11.82
C LYS A 16 -3.49 5.38 -12.59
N ARG A 17 -2.85 6.50 -12.22
CA ARG A 17 -1.56 6.91 -12.81
C ARG A 17 -0.44 5.95 -12.42
N GLY A 18 -0.47 5.52 -11.16
CA GLY A 18 0.32 4.42 -10.61
C GLY A 18 1.83 4.63 -10.72
N GLN A 19 2.34 5.86 -10.85
CA GLN A 19 3.77 6.11 -10.88
C GLN A 19 4.40 5.91 -9.49
N ALA A 20 5.73 5.81 -9.43
CA ALA A 20 6.43 5.65 -8.16
C ALA A 20 6.09 6.77 -7.16
N GLN A 21 5.98 8.01 -7.62
CA GLN A 21 5.64 9.17 -6.78
C GLN A 21 4.17 9.13 -6.31
N ASP A 22 3.26 8.60 -7.13
CA ASP A 22 1.87 8.40 -6.72
C ASP A 22 1.79 7.38 -5.57
N VAL A 23 2.54 6.27 -5.69
CA VAL A 23 2.63 5.25 -4.62
C VAL A 23 3.28 5.81 -3.36
N GLU A 24 4.33 6.62 -3.49
CA GLU A 24 4.96 7.30 -2.36
C GLU A 24 3.98 8.19 -1.62
N TYR A 25 3.20 8.98 -2.35
CA TYR A 25 2.17 9.81 -1.77
C TYR A 25 1.13 8.99 -1.03
N LEU A 26 0.56 7.95 -1.65
CA LEU A 26 -0.41 7.05 -1.01
C LEU A 26 0.16 6.40 0.26
N MET A 27 1.40 5.91 0.21
CA MET A 27 2.06 5.28 1.36
C MET A 27 2.40 6.28 2.47
N SER A 28 2.65 7.56 2.14
CA SER A 28 2.85 8.62 3.14
C SER A 28 1.57 8.95 3.91
N ILE A 29 0.41 8.81 3.27
CA ILE A 29 -0.89 8.98 3.93
C ILE A 29 -1.09 7.86 4.94
N LEU A 30 -0.81 6.60 4.58
CA LEU A 30 -0.90 5.46 5.49
C LEU A 30 -0.03 5.63 6.75
N ALA A 31 1.14 6.28 6.62
CA ALA A 31 2.04 6.50 7.75
C ALA A 31 1.65 7.70 8.63
N SER A 32 0.75 8.57 8.18
CA SER A 32 0.42 9.84 8.85
C SER A 32 -1.03 9.96 9.30
N GLN A 33 -1.91 9.05 8.87
CA GLN A 33 -3.34 9.09 9.15
C GLN A 33 -3.78 7.80 9.84
N ASP A 34 -4.64 7.93 10.86
CA ASP A 34 -5.27 6.79 11.55
C ASP A 34 -6.78 6.68 11.25
N ASP A 35 -7.31 7.57 10.39
CA ASP A 35 -8.73 7.60 10.04
C ASP A 35 -9.10 6.47 9.06
N LEU A 36 -9.89 5.52 9.55
CA LEU A 36 -10.24 4.30 8.84
C LEU A 36 -10.88 4.54 7.45
N PRO A 37 -11.85 5.46 7.28
CA PRO A 37 -12.30 5.93 5.97
C PRO A 37 -11.16 6.28 5.01
N ILE A 38 -10.20 7.10 5.41
CA ILE A 38 -9.09 7.52 4.55
C ILE A 38 -8.21 6.31 4.21
N LEU A 39 -7.89 5.48 5.19
CA LEU A 39 -7.07 4.27 4.98
C LEU A 39 -7.71 3.32 3.96
N LYS A 40 -9.05 3.15 3.99
CA LYS A 40 -9.78 2.34 3.00
C LYS A 40 -9.73 2.92 1.60
N ILE A 41 -9.80 4.24 1.47
CA ILE A 41 -9.68 4.92 0.16
C ILE A 41 -8.27 4.70 -0.39
N VAL A 42 -7.24 4.80 0.46
CA VAL A 42 -5.85 4.57 0.05
C VAL A 42 -5.62 3.12 -0.37
N ASP A 43 -6.15 2.15 0.38
CA ASP A 43 -6.09 0.72 0.00
C ASP A 43 -6.75 0.45 -1.35
N TYR A 44 -7.93 1.03 -1.56
CA TYR A 44 -8.60 0.98 -2.85
C TYR A 44 -7.73 1.60 -3.96
N ALA A 45 -7.18 2.79 -3.74
CA ALA A 45 -6.30 3.45 -4.71
C ALA A 45 -5.06 2.62 -5.04
N LEU A 46 -4.41 2.01 -4.04
CA LEU A 46 -3.28 1.10 -4.24
C LEU A 46 -3.66 -0.09 -5.13
N SER A 47 -4.86 -0.66 -4.96
CA SER A 47 -5.33 -1.77 -5.80
C SER A 47 -5.49 -1.42 -7.29
N LEU A 48 -5.55 -0.13 -7.64
CA LEU A 48 -5.63 0.34 -9.03
C LEU A 48 -4.25 0.46 -9.71
N VAL A 49 -3.16 0.37 -8.94
CA VAL A 49 -1.80 0.51 -9.46
C VAL A 49 -1.44 -0.71 -10.29
N SER A 50 -1.16 -0.48 -11.58
CA SER A 50 -0.80 -1.53 -12.54
C SER A 50 0.50 -1.26 -13.30
N THR A 51 1.14 -0.10 -13.10
CA THR A 51 2.41 0.22 -13.77
C THR A 51 3.58 -0.48 -13.12
N GLU A 52 4.61 -0.83 -13.91
CA GLU A 52 5.82 -1.48 -13.39
C GLU A 52 6.54 -0.63 -12.33
N ALA A 53 6.59 0.69 -12.53
CA ALA A 53 7.18 1.63 -11.58
C ALA A 53 6.44 1.61 -10.23
N GLY A 54 5.11 1.62 -10.26
CA GLY A 54 4.27 1.53 -9.08
C GLY A 54 4.40 0.18 -8.37
N LEU A 55 4.32 -0.92 -9.11
CA LEU A 55 4.50 -2.28 -8.57
C LEU A 55 5.87 -2.44 -7.89
N THR A 56 6.92 -1.95 -8.52
CA THR A 56 8.27 -1.94 -7.96
C THR A 56 8.32 -1.14 -6.67
N ARG A 57 7.64 0.00 -6.61
CA ARG A 57 7.60 0.84 -5.41
C ARG A 57 6.81 0.21 -4.27
N ILE A 58 5.66 -0.41 -4.54
CA ILE A 58 4.90 -1.16 -3.53
C ILE A 58 5.74 -2.32 -2.98
N ARG A 59 6.48 -3.03 -3.84
CA ARG A 59 7.42 -4.08 -3.41
C ARG A 59 8.52 -3.54 -2.49
N TRP A 60 9.02 -2.34 -2.76
CA TRP A 60 9.97 -1.70 -1.86
C TRP A 60 9.35 -1.45 -0.48
N TYR A 61 8.12 -0.94 -0.42
CA TYR A 61 7.41 -0.70 0.84
C TYR A 61 7.14 -1.99 1.63
N LEU A 62 6.84 -3.11 0.96
CA LEU A 62 6.74 -4.42 1.61
C LEU A 62 8.01 -4.80 2.37
N MET A 63 9.19 -4.45 1.85
CA MET A 63 10.48 -4.86 2.41
C MET A 63 11.11 -3.82 3.36
N GLN A 64 10.85 -2.54 3.12
CA GLN A 64 11.56 -1.42 3.75
C GLN A 64 10.66 -0.37 4.38
N GLY A 65 9.34 -0.43 4.16
CA GLY A 65 8.39 0.54 4.71
C GLY A 65 8.22 0.44 6.23
N GLU A 66 7.40 1.33 6.79
CA GLU A 66 6.92 1.24 8.18
C GLU A 66 5.91 0.09 8.36
N PRO A 67 5.61 -0.38 9.58
CA PRO A 67 4.72 -1.53 9.80
C PRO A 67 3.39 -1.44 9.05
N ILE A 68 2.70 -0.29 9.12
CA ILE A 68 1.42 -0.09 8.39
C ILE A 68 1.60 -0.16 6.88
N GLN A 69 2.66 0.44 6.34
CA GLN A 69 2.96 0.43 4.91
C GLN A 69 3.28 -0.99 4.42
N ARG A 70 4.03 -1.77 5.21
CA ARG A 70 4.31 -3.18 4.91
C ARG A 70 3.03 -4.00 4.86
N ASN A 71 2.10 -3.76 5.78
CA ASN A 71 0.83 -4.47 5.83
C ASN A 71 -0.04 -4.17 4.60
N TYR A 72 -0.20 -2.90 4.21
CA TYR A 72 -0.94 -2.55 2.99
C TYR A 72 -0.25 -3.04 1.71
N ALA A 73 1.09 -3.01 1.66
CA ALA A 73 1.83 -3.63 0.56
C ALA A 73 1.62 -5.15 0.50
N ALA A 74 1.55 -5.83 1.65
CA ALA A 74 1.25 -7.26 1.71
C ALA A 74 -0.17 -7.57 1.25
N LEU A 75 -1.17 -6.79 1.67
CA LEU A 75 -2.55 -6.92 1.19
C LEU A 75 -2.64 -6.78 -0.33
N PHE A 76 -1.93 -5.80 -0.90
CA PHE A 76 -1.84 -5.62 -2.34
C PHE A 76 -1.30 -6.87 -3.05
N PHE A 77 -0.15 -7.40 -2.63
CA PHE A 77 0.44 -8.59 -3.26
C PHE A 77 -0.33 -9.88 -2.98
N LYS A 78 -1.04 -9.96 -1.84
CA LYS A 78 -1.98 -11.06 -1.54
C LYS A 78 -3.10 -11.10 -2.56
N ARG A 79 -3.71 -9.95 -2.87
CA ARG A 79 -4.77 -9.83 -3.90
C ARG A 79 -4.28 -10.17 -5.31
N LEU A 80 -2.99 -9.95 -5.59
CA LEU A 80 -2.34 -10.37 -6.84
C LEU A 80 -1.92 -11.85 -6.87
N GLY A 81 -2.08 -12.59 -5.78
CA GLY A 81 -1.67 -14.00 -5.69
C GLY A 81 -0.15 -14.22 -5.67
N ASN A 82 0.64 -13.21 -5.29
CA ASN A 82 2.11 -13.33 -5.27
C ASN A 82 2.61 -13.95 -3.96
N GLU A 83 2.30 -15.23 -3.78
CA GLU A 83 2.58 -15.98 -2.55
C GLU A 83 4.08 -16.10 -2.24
N GLU A 84 4.93 -16.25 -3.27
CA GLU A 84 6.38 -16.36 -3.10
C GLU A 84 6.98 -15.09 -2.48
N LEU A 85 6.56 -13.91 -2.97
CA LEU A 85 7.03 -12.64 -2.44
C LEU A 85 6.59 -12.45 -0.98
N LEU A 86 5.36 -12.84 -0.64
CA LEU A 86 4.84 -12.75 0.73
C LEU A 86 5.56 -13.72 1.67
N ALA A 87 5.78 -14.96 1.26
CA ALA A 87 6.53 -15.95 2.02
C ALA A 87 7.95 -15.45 2.33
N ARG A 88 8.61 -14.82 1.34
CA ARG A 88 9.91 -14.18 1.54
C ARG A 88 9.84 -13.02 2.54
N ALA A 89 8.84 -12.16 2.45
CA ALA A 89 8.67 -11.05 3.39
C ALA A 89 8.46 -11.56 4.83
N VAL A 90 7.68 -12.62 5.02
CA VAL A 90 7.50 -13.31 6.30
C VAL A 90 8.81 -13.90 6.81
N ALA A 91 9.55 -14.64 5.97
CA ALA A 91 10.82 -15.26 6.36
C ALA A 91 11.88 -14.24 6.80
N LEU A 92 11.81 -13.01 6.27
CA LEU A 92 12.66 -11.89 6.64
C LEU A 92 12.12 -11.08 7.83
N GLY A 93 11.02 -11.49 8.46
CA GLY A 93 10.39 -10.79 9.57
C GLY A 93 9.85 -9.40 9.18
N LYS A 94 9.50 -9.18 7.91
CA LYS A 94 8.99 -7.88 7.43
C LYS A 94 7.50 -7.72 7.70
N ILE A 95 6.74 -8.81 7.63
CA ILE A 95 5.31 -8.86 7.92
C ILE A 95 5.01 -10.05 8.82
N ASP A 96 4.02 -9.90 9.70
CA ASP A 96 3.57 -10.98 10.58
C ASP A 96 2.74 -12.01 9.81
N VAL A 97 2.94 -13.28 10.18
CA VAL A 97 2.23 -14.45 9.59
C VAL A 97 0.71 -14.29 9.69
N ILE A 98 0.19 -13.59 10.70
CA ILE A 98 -1.24 -13.51 10.98
C ILE A 98 -1.95 -12.46 10.12
N GLN A 99 -1.28 -11.35 9.74
CA GLN A 99 -1.88 -10.30 8.90
C GLN A 99 -1.63 -10.48 7.40
N GLY A 100 -0.61 -11.24 6.99
CA GLY A 100 -0.43 -11.63 5.59
C GLY A 100 -1.55 -12.53 5.04
N PHE A 101 -2.34 -13.16 5.93
CA PHE A 101 -3.42 -14.10 5.57
C PHE A 101 -4.81 -13.71 6.08
N ALA A 102 -4.95 -12.70 6.95
CA ALA A 102 -6.27 -12.22 7.37
C ALA A 102 -7.02 -11.52 6.23
N ASN A 103 -8.33 -11.75 6.16
CA ASN A 103 -9.26 -11.20 5.17
C ASN A 103 -9.92 -9.92 5.66
#